data_AF-A0A0S7Y7F2-F1
#
_entry.id   AF-A0A0S7Y7F2-F1
#
_cell.length_a   1.000
_cell.length_b   1.000
_cell.length_c   1.000
_cell.angle_alpha   90.00
_cell.angle_beta   90.00
_cell.angle_gamma   90.00
#
_symmetry.space_group_name_H-M   'P 1'
#
loop_
_entity.id
_entity.type
_entity.pdbx_description
1 polymer ?
#
loop_
_entity_poly.entity_id
_entity_poly.type
_entity_poly.pdbx_seq_one_letter_code
_entity_poly.pdbx_strand_id
1 'polypeptide(L)'
;MGFMEWFKKGSKGLLDMSDGEIRTEERFLQKDKDKLARRLERLATEREHLFQRGAKTRNEDLRKAVALEYELKTSEMTMASRELLLKSKEILTLSRVRQIRRAGKVGAGGALARLSETDQVRLQRLVADAEVHEELYSEKLDELLTATAREGGLEMALGAEGKRVLDIWQRMDDGEITDIEDAKRLAEIERPLEGPEPTEA
;
A
#
# COMPACT_ATOMS: atom_id res chain seq x y z
N MET A 1 -2.42 11.74 15.89
CA MET A 1 -3.67 10.96 15.90
C MET A 1 -3.63 10.05 14.69
N GLY A 2 -3.85 8.75 14.86
CA GLY A 2 -3.91 7.84 13.71
C GLY A 2 -5.22 8.01 12.94
N PHE A 3 -5.20 7.83 11.63
CA PHE A 3 -6.38 7.84 10.76
C PHE A 3 -7.55 7.01 11.34
N MET A 4 -7.25 5.85 11.94
CA MET A 4 -8.22 5.00 12.61
C MET A 4 -8.74 5.53 13.97
N GLU A 5 -7.95 6.32 14.70
CA GLU A 5 -8.46 7.01 15.90
C GLU A 5 -9.35 8.19 15.53
N TRP A 6 -9.03 8.88 14.43
CA TRP A 6 -9.87 9.93 13.89
C TRP A 6 -11.20 9.37 13.39
N PHE A 7 -11.19 8.20 12.74
CA PHE A 7 -12.39 7.45 12.36
C PHE A 7 -13.29 7.09 13.56
N LYS A 8 -12.70 6.83 14.73
CA LYS A 8 -13.42 6.38 15.94
C LYS A 8 -14.00 7.52 16.80
N LYS A 9 -13.45 8.75 16.74
CA LYS A 9 -13.58 9.70 17.88
C LYS A 9 -14.35 11.00 17.64
N GLY A 10 -14.87 11.34 16.46
CA GLY A 10 -15.64 12.59 16.36
C GLY A 10 -16.36 12.89 15.07
N SER A 11 -17.70 12.95 15.17
CA SER A 11 -18.69 13.84 14.52
C SER A 11 -18.66 14.12 13.00
N LYS A 12 -17.66 13.66 12.26
CA LYS A 12 -17.56 13.79 10.80
C LYS A 12 -17.02 12.48 10.24
N GLY A 13 -17.87 11.73 9.55
CA GLY A 13 -17.45 10.50 8.89
C GLY A 13 -16.45 10.79 7.75
N LEU A 14 -15.85 9.74 7.20
CA LEU A 14 -15.03 9.80 5.97
C LEU A 14 -15.71 10.59 4.82
N LEU A 15 -17.05 10.64 4.87
CA LEU A 15 -17.94 11.33 3.94
C LEU A 15 -18.02 12.85 4.14
N ASP A 16 -17.79 13.32 5.36
CA ASP A 16 -17.95 14.72 5.77
C ASP A 16 -16.66 15.53 5.59
N MET A 17 -15.54 14.89 5.24
CA MET A 17 -14.29 15.57 4.93
C MET A 17 -14.35 16.30 3.59
N SER A 18 -13.84 17.51 3.55
CA SER A 18 -13.58 18.21 2.29
C SER A 18 -12.44 17.56 1.50
N ASP A 19 -12.40 17.76 0.17
CA ASP A 19 -11.26 17.30 -0.67
C ASP A 19 -9.92 17.88 -0.19
N GLY A 20 -9.93 19.08 0.40
CA GLY A 20 -8.74 19.71 0.99
C GLY A 20 -8.24 19.02 2.27
N GLU A 21 -9.15 18.58 3.14
CA GLU A 21 -8.80 17.80 4.33
C GLU A 21 -8.27 16.42 3.94
N ILE A 22 -8.91 15.73 2.99
CA ILE A 22 -8.45 14.43 2.48
C ILE A 22 -7.03 14.52 1.92
N ARG A 23 -6.75 15.51 1.05
CA ARG A 23 -5.39 15.72 0.50
C ARG A 23 -4.34 16.04 1.55
N THR A 24 -4.74 16.68 2.64
CA THR A 24 -3.82 17.03 3.72
C THR A 24 -3.48 15.79 4.52
N GLU A 25 -4.47 14.96 4.83
CA GLU A 25 -4.27 13.68 5.51
C GLU A 25 -3.46 12.69 4.65
N GLU A 26 -3.74 12.59 3.35
CA GLU A 26 -2.93 11.79 2.41
C GLU A 26 -1.45 12.21 2.46
N ARG A 27 -1.16 13.52 2.51
CA ARG A 27 0.22 14.02 2.60
C ARG A 27 0.88 13.67 3.94
N PHE A 28 0.14 13.68 5.04
CA PHE A 28 0.67 13.27 6.33
C PHE A 28 0.97 11.77 6.36
N LEU A 29 0.02 10.95 5.90
CA LEU A 29 0.20 9.50 5.80
C LEU A 29 1.34 9.13 4.85
N GLN A 30 1.51 9.84 3.74
CA GLN A 30 2.64 9.62 2.83
C GLN A 30 3.98 9.89 3.51
N LYS A 31 4.10 10.99 4.27
CA LYS A 31 5.33 11.28 5.03
C LYS A 31 5.63 10.19 6.07
N ASP A 32 4.60 9.65 6.72
CA ASP A 32 4.79 8.59 7.71
C ASP A 32 5.12 7.24 7.04
N LYS A 33 4.51 6.93 5.89
CA LYS A 33 4.90 5.80 5.03
C LYS A 33 6.37 5.89 4.63
N ASP A 34 6.83 7.06 4.18
CA ASP A 34 8.22 7.28 3.77
C ASP A 34 9.21 7.12 4.95
N LYS A 35 8.83 7.59 6.16
CA LYS A 35 9.64 7.37 7.37
C LYS A 35 9.74 5.89 7.74
N LEU A 36 8.63 5.15 7.63
CA LEU A 36 8.60 3.71 7.91
C LEU A 36 9.43 2.92 6.91
N ALA A 37 9.38 3.29 5.62
CA ALA A 37 10.23 2.70 4.59
C ALA A 37 11.73 2.89 4.91
N ARG A 38 12.15 4.13 5.23
CA ARG A 38 13.53 4.42 5.64
C ARG A 38 13.95 3.68 6.92
N ARG A 39 13.01 3.48 7.86
CA ARG A 39 13.25 2.71 9.07
C ARG A 39 13.48 1.23 8.73
N LEU A 40 12.71 0.65 7.82
CA LEU A 40 12.88 -0.73 7.35
C LEU A 40 14.23 -0.93 6.66
N GLU A 41 14.63 -0.02 5.78
CA GLU A 41 15.95 -0.04 5.12
C GLU A 41 17.09 -0.03 6.15
N ARG A 42 16.97 0.82 7.17
CA ARG A 42 17.94 0.87 8.28
C ARG A 42 17.99 -0.44 9.05
N LEU A 43 16.84 -0.98 9.44
CA LEU A 43 16.74 -2.25 10.17
C LEU A 43 17.31 -3.41 9.36
N ALA A 44 17.08 -3.43 8.04
CA ALA A 44 17.66 -4.43 7.15
C ALA A 44 19.19 -4.34 7.12
N THR A 45 19.74 -3.13 7.04
CA THR A 45 21.20 -2.90 7.08
C THR A 45 21.81 -3.31 8.42
N GLU A 46 21.17 -2.94 9.54
CA GLU A 46 21.60 -3.34 10.89
C GLU A 46 21.58 -4.86 11.05
N ARG A 47 20.52 -5.52 10.57
CA ARG A 47 20.37 -6.98 10.60
C ARG A 47 21.47 -7.68 9.80
N GLU A 48 21.78 -7.20 8.60
CA GLU A 48 22.86 -7.72 7.77
C GLU A 48 24.22 -7.55 8.46
N HIS A 49 24.48 -6.40 9.09
CA HIS A 49 25.70 -6.18 9.86
C HIS A 49 25.81 -7.15 11.05
N LEU A 50 24.71 -7.42 11.77
CA LEU A 50 24.69 -8.42 12.85
C LEU A 50 25.02 -9.82 12.34
N PHE A 51 24.47 -10.21 11.19
CA PHE A 51 24.78 -11.48 10.55
C PHE A 51 26.27 -11.61 10.24
N GLN A 52 26.85 -10.61 9.58
CA GLN A 52 28.28 -10.58 9.25
C GLN A 52 29.16 -10.58 10.51
N ARG A 53 28.75 -9.88 11.57
CA ARG A 53 29.45 -9.88 12.86
C ARG A 53 29.43 -11.28 13.47
N GLY A 54 28.27 -11.92 13.55
CA GLY A 54 28.11 -13.27 14.09
C GLY A 54 28.94 -14.32 13.34
N ALA A 55 29.02 -14.19 12.01
CA ALA A 55 29.85 -15.05 11.17
C ALA A 55 31.36 -14.90 11.45
N LYS A 56 31.84 -13.69 11.76
CA LYS A 56 33.25 -13.40 12.07
C LYS A 56 33.63 -13.74 13.52
N THR A 57 32.66 -13.77 14.44
CA THR A 57 32.91 -14.05 15.86
C THR A 57 33.24 -15.52 16.08
N ARG A 58 34.36 -15.81 16.76
CA ARG A 58 34.80 -17.18 17.11
C ARG A 58 34.30 -17.66 18.49
N ASN A 59 34.02 -16.74 19.41
CA ASN A 59 33.52 -17.06 20.74
C ASN A 59 32.03 -17.42 20.67
N GLU A 60 31.67 -18.58 21.22
CA GLU A 60 30.30 -19.11 21.18
C GLU A 60 29.29 -18.24 21.95
N ASP A 61 29.65 -17.73 23.13
CA ASP A 61 28.75 -16.93 23.95
C ASP A 61 28.45 -15.58 23.29
N LEU A 62 29.47 -14.96 22.68
CA LEU A 62 29.28 -13.76 21.88
C LEU A 62 28.43 -14.04 20.63
N ARG A 63 28.61 -15.21 19.99
CA ARG A 63 27.79 -15.59 18.83
C ARG A 63 26.32 -15.77 19.21
N LYS A 64 26.03 -16.37 20.37
CA LYS A 64 24.67 -16.48 20.93
C LYS A 64 24.05 -15.11 21.20
N ALA A 65 24.79 -14.19 21.80
CA ALA A 65 24.32 -12.82 22.02
C ALA A 65 23.99 -12.09 20.71
N VAL A 66 24.85 -12.21 19.69
CA VAL A 66 24.60 -11.63 18.36
C VAL A 66 23.37 -12.24 17.69
N ALA A 67 23.14 -13.55 17.84
CA ALA A 67 21.94 -14.21 17.32
C ALA A 67 20.66 -13.69 17.95
N LEU A 68 20.64 -13.47 19.28
CA LEU A 68 19.50 -12.86 19.98
C LEU A 68 19.23 -11.43 19.50
N GLU A 69 20.27 -10.63 19.28
CA GLU A 69 20.13 -9.28 18.70
C GLU A 69 19.56 -9.33 17.26
N TYR A 70 19.97 -10.32 16.46
CA TYR A 70 19.46 -10.52 15.11
C TYR A 70 17.97 -10.90 15.12
N GLU A 71 17.55 -11.77 16.04
CA GLU A 71 16.14 -12.13 16.23
C GLU A 71 15.31 -10.90 16.63
N LEU A 72 15.80 -10.10 17.58
CA LEU A 72 15.17 -8.85 17.99
C LEU A 72 14.98 -7.90 16.79
N LYS A 73 16.03 -7.68 15.98
CA LYS A 73 15.93 -6.84 14.78
C LYS A 73 14.96 -7.38 13.74
N THR A 74 14.88 -8.70 13.60
CA THR A 74 13.90 -9.35 12.70
C THR A 74 12.47 -9.10 13.17
N SER A 75 12.22 -9.16 14.49
CA SER A 75 10.91 -8.82 15.06
C SER A 75 10.55 -7.33 14.86
N GLU A 76 11.50 -6.42 15.07
CA GLU A 76 11.31 -4.98 14.84
C GLU A 76 10.97 -4.68 13.38
N MET A 77 11.66 -5.35 12.45
CA MET A 77 11.41 -5.24 11.01
C MET A 77 10.02 -5.76 10.64
N THR A 78 9.58 -6.87 11.24
CA THR A 78 8.22 -7.41 11.04
C THR A 78 7.15 -6.42 11.52
N MET A 79 7.35 -5.81 12.70
CA MET A 79 6.42 -4.79 13.22
C MET A 79 6.36 -3.55 12.33
N ALA A 80 7.52 -3.04 11.92
CA ALA A 80 7.60 -1.87 11.02
C ALA A 80 6.98 -2.17 9.64
N SER A 81 7.10 -3.40 9.13
CA SER A 81 6.49 -3.84 7.88
C SER A 81 4.96 -3.86 7.98
N ARG A 82 4.42 -4.38 9.09
CA ARG A 82 2.97 -4.35 9.36
C ARG A 82 2.44 -2.92 9.45
N GLU A 83 3.19 -2.03 10.10
CA GLU A 83 2.82 -0.62 10.19
C GLU A 83 2.85 0.07 8.82
N LEU A 84 3.85 -0.24 7.99
CA LEU A 84 3.94 0.27 6.61
C LEU A 84 2.73 -0.18 5.78
N LEU A 85 2.35 -1.45 5.86
CA LEU A 85 1.19 -2.00 5.16
C LEU A 85 -0.10 -1.29 5.59
N LEU A 86 -0.29 -1.11 6.90
CA LEU A 86 -1.42 -0.35 7.43
C LEU A 86 -1.48 1.05 6.82
N LYS A 87 -0.36 1.79 6.81
CA LYS A 87 -0.30 3.14 6.22
C LYS A 87 -0.59 3.13 4.72
N SER A 88 -0.13 2.11 3.98
CA SER A 88 -0.44 1.95 2.55
C SER A 88 -1.96 1.81 2.34
N LYS A 89 -2.63 0.96 3.14
CA LYS A 89 -4.09 0.77 3.08
C LYS A 89 -4.87 2.03 3.43
N GLU A 90 -4.43 2.78 4.45
CA GLU A 90 -5.04 4.06 4.83
C GLU A 90 -4.98 5.08 3.68
N ILE A 91 -3.82 5.19 3.00
CA ILE A 91 -3.65 6.05 1.82
C ILE A 91 -4.55 5.61 0.67
N LEU A 92 -4.61 4.30 0.38
CA LEU A 92 -5.48 3.75 -0.66
C LEU A 92 -6.95 4.04 -0.41
N THR A 93 -7.39 3.88 0.84
CA THR A 93 -8.76 4.20 1.27
C THR A 93 -9.10 5.65 0.96
N LEU A 94 -8.25 6.59 1.39
CA LEU A 94 -8.46 8.02 1.17
C LEU A 94 -8.46 8.38 -0.31
N SER A 95 -7.50 7.85 -1.07
CA SER A 95 -7.41 8.09 -2.51
C SER A 95 -8.66 7.59 -3.23
N ARG A 96 -9.19 6.44 -2.83
CA ARG A 96 -10.39 5.86 -3.44
C ARG A 96 -11.65 6.65 -3.11
N VAL A 97 -11.83 7.06 -1.86
CA VAL A 97 -12.92 7.95 -1.43
C VAL A 97 -12.90 9.25 -2.23
N ARG A 98 -11.70 9.83 -2.40
CA ARG A 98 -11.49 11.05 -3.17
C ARG A 98 -11.89 10.88 -4.64
N GLN A 99 -11.52 9.76 -5.26
CA GLN A 99 -11.91 9.44 -6.65
C GLN A 99 -13.43 9.33 -6.79
N ILE A 100 -14.11 8.59 -5.90
CA ILE A 100 -15.57 8.43 -5.96
C ILE A 100 -16.28 9.78 -5.76
N ARG A 101 -15.73 10.64 -4.89
CA ARG A 101 -16.23 12.00 -4.67
C ARG A 101 -16.11 12.88 -5.91
N ARG A 102 -14.98 12.80 -6.62
CA ARG A 102 -14.76 13.54 -7.88
C ARG A 102 -15.62 13.05 -9.03
N ALA A 103 -15.93 11.76 -9.08
CA ALA A 103 -16.79 11.16 -10.09
C ALA A 103 -18.28 11.55 -9.98
N GLY A 104 -18.64 12.50 -9.11
CA GLY A 104 -20.02 13.02 -9.02
C GLY A 104 -21.03 12.06 -8.36
N LYS A 105 -20.60 10.89 -7.86
CA LYS A 105 -21.45 9.92 -7.15
C LYS A 105 -21.73 10.35 -5.70
N VAL A 106 -21.91 11.64 -5.44
CA VAL A 106 -22.22 12.25 -4.14
C VAL A 106 -23.37 13.26 -4.29
N GLY A 107 -24.39 12.89 -5.08
CA GLY A 107 -25.75 13.38 -4.87
C GLY A 107 -26.45 12.54 -3.79
N ALA A 108 -27.66 12.93 -3.38
CA ALA A 108 -28.48 12.29 -2.32
C ALA A 108 -28.83 10.78 -2.53
N GLY A 109 -28.21 10.09 -3.50
CA GLY A 109 -28.29 8.65 -3.74
C GLY A 109 -26.95 8.02 -4.17
N GLY A 110 -25.83 8.70 -3.92
CA GLY A 110 -24.49 8.30 -4.34
C GLY A 110 -23.91 7.06 -3.63
N ALA A 111 -22.92 6.40 -4.25
CA ALA A 111 -22.30 5.18 -3.75
C ALA A 111 -21.73 5.31 -2.32
N LEU A 112 -21.15 6.48 -2.03
CA LEU A 112 -20.61 6.85 -0.72
C LEU A 112 -21.71 7.17 0.32
N ALA A 113 -22.83 7.75 -0.11
CA ALA A 113 -23.97 8.04 0.78
C ALA A 113 -24.71 6.77 1.25
N ARG A 114 -24.49 5.64 0.57
CA ARG A 114 -25.05 4.32 0.89
C ARG A 114 -24.13 3.45 1.74
N LEU A 115 -22.94 3.92 2.12
CA LEU A 115 -22.08 3.18 3.04
C LEU A 115 -22.75 3.09 4.40
N SER A 116 -23.20 1.89 4.75
CA SER A 116 -23.79 1.65 6.05
C SER A 116 -22.72 1.70 7.15
N GLU A 117 -23.13 1.95 8.39
CA GLU A 117 -22.26 1.81 9.57
C GLU A 117 -21.63 0.40 9.64
N THR A 118 -22.30 -0.60 9.07
CA THR A 118 -21.77 -1.97 8.96
C THR A 118 -20.62 -2.08 7.95
N ASP A 119 -20.70 -1.37 6.82
CA ASP A 119 -19.62 -1.34 5.81
C ASP A 119 -18.41 -0.56 6.32
N GLN A 120 -18.63 0.47 7.14
CA GLN A 120 -17.55 1.18 7.84
C GLN A 120 -16.80 0.24 8.81
N VAL A 121 -17.51 -0.57 9.59
CA VAL A 121 -16.90 -1.56 10.48
C VAL A 121 -16.14 -2.64 9.68
N ARG A 122 -16.64 -3.05 8.50
CA ARG A 122 -15.93 -3.98 7.61
C ARG A 122 -14.64 -3.38 7.06
N LEU A 123 -14.68 -2.13 6.58
CA LEU A 123 -13.49 -1.41 6.12
C LEU A 123 -12.45 -1.29 7.24
N GLN A 124 -12.88 -0.96 8.47
CA GLN A 124 -11.97 -0.91 9.61
C GLN A 124 -11.27 -2.24 9.87
N ARG A 125 -12.00 -3.35 9.80
CA ARG A 125 -11.42 -4.70 9.98
C ARG A 125 -10.42 -5.01 8.88
N LEU A 126 -10.73 -4.70 7.62
CA LEU A 126 -9.83 -4.95 6.49
C LEU A 126 -8.57 -4.09 6.51
N VAL A 127 -8.67 -2.84 6.97
CA VAL A 127 -7.51 -1.95 7.16
C VAL A 127 -6.61 -2.49 8.27
N ALA A 128 -7.21 -2.94 9.38
CA ALA A 128 -6.46 -3.44 10.53
C ALA A 128 -5.89 -4.85 10.35
N ASP A 129 -6.44 -5.64 9.42
CA ASP A 129 -5.98 -6.99 9.13
C ASP A 129 -4.63 -6.96 8.39
N ALA A 130 -3.57 -7.44 9.03
CA ALA A 130 -2.23 -7.44 8.46
C ALA A 130 -2.00 -8.56 7.43
N GLU A 131 -2.88 -9.56 7.35
CA GLU A 131 -2.75 -10.69 6.41
C GLU A 131 -3.31 -10.36 5.02
N VAL A 132 -4.15 -9.33 4.92
CA VAL A 132 -4.71 -8.91 3.63
C VAL A 132 -3.66 -8.06 2.88
N HIS A 133 -3.11 -8.61 1.81
CA HIS A 133 -2.18 -7.89 0.94
C HIS A 133 -2.85 -6.74 0.17
N GLU A 134 -2.04 -5.84 -0.40
CA GLU A 134 -2.51 -4.60 -1.05
C GLU A 134 -3.52 -4.86 -2.18
N GLU A 135 -3.31 -5.91 -2.96
CA GLU A 135 -4.17 -6.32 -4.08
C GLU A 135 -5.55 -6.78 -3.59
N LEU A 136 -5.60 -7.75 -2.69
CA LEU A 136 -6.83 -8.24 -2.07
C LEU A 136 -7.55 -7.14 -1.29
N TYR A 137 -6.80 -6.21 -0.70
CA TYR A 137 -7.37 -5.05 -0.04
C TYR A 137 -8.05 -4.12 -1.04
N SER A 138 -7.41 -3.86 -2.19
CA SER A 138 -7.99 -3.03 -3.26
C SER A 138 -9.26 -3.63 -3.84
N GLU A 139 -9.29 -4.94 -4.08
CA GLU A 139 -10.48 -5.66 -4.54
C GLU A 139 -11.63 -5.57 -3.54
N LYS A 140 -11.37 -5.86 -2.26
CA LYS A 140 -12.40 -5.76 -1.21
C LYS A 140 -12.84 -4.33 -0.94
N LEU A 141 -11.93 -3.37 -1.05
CA LEU A 141 -12.23 -1.94 -0.95
C LEU A 141 -13.16 -1.53 -2.08
N ASP A 142 -12.91 -1.99 -3.29
CA ASP A 142 -13.78 -1.76 -4.44
C ASP A 142 -15.11 -2.49 -4.28
N GLU A 143 -15.16 -3.73 -3.81
CA GLU A 143 -16.45 -4.37 -3.50
C GLU A 143 -17.26 -3.56 -2.49
N LEU A 144 -16.65 -3.10 -1.39
CA LEU A 144 -17.34 -2.35 -0.36
C LEU A 144 -17.75 -0.93 -0.79
N LEU A 145 -16.92 -0.26 -1.59
CA LEU A 145 -17.20 1.10 -2.06
C LEU A 145 -18.01 1.15 -3.36
N THR A 146 -18.06 0.04 -4.13
CA THR A 146 -18.66 -0.05 -5.47
C THR A 146 -19.87 -1.00 -5.53
N ALA A 147 -20.17 -1.78 -4.48
CA ALA A 147 -21.44 -2.51 -4.35
C ALA A 147 -22.70 -1.60 -4.37
N THR A 148 -22.52 -0.29 -4.31
CA THR A 148 -23.56 0.73 -4.45
C THR A 148 -23.59 1.40 -5.84
N ALA A 149 -22.76 0.92 -6.78
CA ALA A 149 -22.71 1.33 -8.18
C ALA A 149 -22.85 0.13 -9.14
N ARG A 150 -23.79 -0.78 -8.87
CA ARG A 150 -24.28 -1.74 -9.86
C ARG A 150 -25.11 -1.02 -10.93
N GLU A 151 -24.43 -0.33 -11.83
CA GLU A 151 -24.86 0.02 -13.19
C GLU A 151 -23.66 0.74 -13.84
N GLY A 152 -22.91 0.00 -14.66
CA GLY A 152 -21.71 0.48 -15.33
C GLY A 152 -20.44 -0.17 -14.77
N GLY A 153 -20.03 -1.27 -15.39
CA GLY A 153 -18.86 -2.05 -15.01
C GLY A 153 -17.60 -1.20 -14.89
N LEU A 154 -16.87 -1.43 -13.80
CA LEU A 154 -15.51 -0.96 -13.61
C LEU A 154 -14.73 -2.15 -13.06
N GLU A 155 -14.17 -2.94 -13.97
CA GLU A 155 -12.98 -3.72 -13.65
C GLU A 155 -11.89 -2.71 -13.26
N MET A 156 -11.41 -2.75 -12.03
CA MET A 156 -10.06 -2.29 -11.70
C MET A 156 -9.41 -3.27 -10.73
N ALA A 157 -9.00 -4.41 -11.29
CA ALA A 157 -7.73 -4.98 -10.91
C ALA A 157 -6.63 -3.93 -11.09
N LEU A 158 -5.56 -3.98 -10.30
CA LEU A 158 -4.32 -3.19 -10.48
C LEU A 158 -4.17 -2.66 -11.91
N GLY A 159 -4.08 -1.34 -12.07
CA GLY A 159 -3.85 -0.75 -13.39
C GLY A 159 -2.65 -1.41 -14.06
N ALA A 160 -2.66 -1.53 -15.39
CA ALA A 160 -1.67 -2.32 -16.13
C ALA A 160 -0.21 -1.98 -15.75
N GLU A 161 0.08 -0.73 -15.38
CA GLU A 161 1.40 -0.31 -14.87
C GLU A 161 1.77 -0.91 -13.51
N GLY A 162 0.82 -1.01 -12.58
CA GLY A 162 1.04 -1.58 -11.25
C GLY A 162 1.31 -3.09 -11.29
N LYS A 163 0.57 -3.84 -12.11
CA LYS A 163 0.82 -5.29 -12.33
C LYS A 163 2.19 -5.55 -12.92
N ARG A 164 2.63 -4.69 -13.86
CA ARG A 164 3.93 -4.82 -14.52
C ARG A 164 5.10 -4.60 -13.58
N VAL A 165 5.02 -3.57 -12.73
CA VAL A 165 6.08 -3.29 -11.76
C VAL A 165 6.18 -4.41 -10.72
N LEU A 166 5.05 -4.97 -10.28
CA LEU A 166 5.02 -6.12 -9.38
C LEU A 166 5.64 -7.37 -9.99
N ASP A 167 5.31 -7.69 -11.25
CA ASP A 167 5.89 -8.83 -11.96
C ASP A 167 7.41 -8.66 -12.16
N ILE A 168 7.87 -7.46 -12.50
CA ILE A 168 9.31 -7.16 -12.64
C ILE A 168 10.03 -7.32 -11.29
N TRP A 169 9.45 -6.86 -10.19
CA TRP A 169 10.04 -7.02 -8.86
C TRP A 169 10.08 -8.48 -8.41
N GLN A 170 9.01 -9.24 -8.68
CA GLN A 170 8.96 -10.68 -8.42
C GLN A 170 10.09 -11.41 -9.17
N ARG A 171 10.31 -11.05 -10.44
CA ARG A 171 11.37 -11.62 -11.28
C ARG A 171 12.78 -11.19 -10.86
N MET A 172 12.92 -10.02 -10.22
CA MET A 172 14.17 -9.62 -9.57
C MET A 172 14.43 -10.43 -8.30
N ASP A 173 13.40 -10.66 -7.48
CA ASP A 173 13.50 -11.45 -6.24
C ASP A 173 13.80 -12.93 -6.52
N ASP A 174 13.26 -13.47 -7.62
CA ASP A 174 13.54 -14.83 -8.11
C ASP A 174 14.92 -14.95 -8.80
N GLY A 175 15.62 -13.82 -8.98
CA GLY A 175 16.95 -13.77 -9.60
C GLY A 175 16.96 -13.89 -11.13
N GLU A 176 15.81 -13.76 -11.79
CA GLU A 176 15.71 -13.73 -13.25
C GLU A 176 16.24 -12.41 -13.84
N ILE A 177 16.11 -11.32 -13.08
CA ILE A 177 16.61 -9.99 -13.45
C ILE A 177 17.61 -9.54 -12.39
N THR A 178 18.88 -9.51 -12.75
CA THR A 178 19.96 -9.14 -11.84
C THR A 178 20.37 -7.67 -11.95
N ASP A 179 19.93 -6.97 -12.99
CA ASP A 179 20.29 -5.56 -13.25
C ASP A 179 19.07 -4.63 -13.18
N ILE A 180 19.23 -3.55 -12.42
CA ILE A 180 18.23 -2.50 -12.22
C ILE A 180 17.95 -1.74 -13.53
N GLU A 181 18.95 -1.60 -14.41
CA GLU A 181 18.77 -0.94 -15.71
C GLU A 181 17.97 -1.81 -16.70
N ASP A 182 17.99 -3.13 -16.54
CA ASP A 182 17.14 -4.05 -17.30
C ASP A 182 15.71 -4.07 -16.76
N ALA A 183 15.54 -4.00 -15.43
CA ALA A 183 14.23 -3.86 -14.78
C ALA A 183 13.51 -2.56 -15.20
N LYS A 184 14.23 -1.42 -15.25
CA LYS A 184 13.68 -0.14 -15.73
C LYS A 184 13.30 -0.19 -17.20
N ARG A 185 14.15 -0.79 -18.05
CA ARG A 185 13.84 -0.96 -19.47
C ARG A 185 12.59 -1.83 -19.66
N LEU A 186 12.45 -2.93 -18.93
CA LEU A 186 11.25 -3.77 -18.99
C LEU A 186 9.99 -3.01 -18.51
N ALA A 187 10.13 -2.14 -17.51
CA ALA A 187 9.04 -1.29 -17.06
C ALA A 187 8.64 -0.21 -18.08
N GLU A 188 9.57 0.25 -18.93
CA GLU A 188 9.35 1.30 -19.94
C GLU A 188 8.98 0.77 -21.35
N ILE A 189 9.48 -0.42 -21.74
CA ILE A 189 9.38 -0.97 -23.11
C ILE A 189 7.96 -1.41 -23.49
N GLU A 190 7.10 -1.75 -22.52
CA GLU A 190 5.68 -2.06 -22.78
C GLU A 190 4.76 -0.84 -22.69
N ARG A 191 5.25 0.39 -22.88
CA ARG A 191 4.33 1.44 -23.34
C ARG A 191 3.68 0.91 -24.62
N PRO A 192 2.34 0.76 -24.70
CA PRO A 192 1.74 0.53 -26.00
C PRO A 192 2.22 1.71 -26.85
N LEU A 193 2.92 1.41 -27.93
CA LEU A 193 3.05 2.35 -29.02
C LEU A 193 1.61 2.68 -29.38
N GLU A 194 1.10 3.83 -28.94
CA GLU A 194 0.10 4.56 -29.69
C GLU A 194 0.75 4.82 -31.05
N GLY A 195 0.66 3.82 -31.92
CA GLY A 195 1.05 3.93 -33.30
C GLY A 195 0.17 5.01 -33.92
N PRO A 196 0.76 5.96 -34.67
CA PRO A 196 -0.06 6.82 -35.50
C PRO A 196 -0.59 5.97 -36.65
N GLU A 197 -1.88 5.71 -36.67
CA GLU A 197 -2.58 5.17 -37.84
C GLU A 197 -3.73 6.10 -38.23
N PRO A 198 -4.12 6.15 -39.51
CA PRO A 198 -3.32 6.61 -40.63
C PRO A 198 -4.00 7.84 -41.26
N THR A 199 -3.27 8.51 -42.13
CA THR A 199 -3.86 9.45 -43.09
C THR A 199 -4.80 8.67 -44.01
N GLU A 200 -6.09 9.05 -44.07
CA GLU A 200 -6.94 8.95 -45.26
C GLU A 200 -8.35 9.53 -45.00
N ALA A 201 -8.58 10.75 -45.50
CA ALA A 201 -9.75 11.18 -46.28
C ALA A 201 -9.56 12.64 -46.73
#